data_AF-A0A8B8ZGD4-F1
#
_entry.id   AF-A0A8B8ZGD4-F1
#
_cell.length_a   1.000
_cell.length_b   1.000
_cell.length_c   1.000
_cell.angle_alpha   90.00
_cell.angle_beta   90.00
_cell.angle_gamma   90.00
#
_symmetry.space_group_name_H-M   'P 1'
#
loop_
_entity.id
_entity.type
_entity.pdbx_description
1 polymer ?
#
loop_
_entity_poly.entity_id
_entity_poly.type
_entity_poly.pdbx_seq_one_letter_code
_entity_poly.pdbx_strand_id
1 'polypeptide(L)'
;MSIQNLLRFLKPFIEPVHIKKYSGKRVGIDAYSWLHKGAYSCSMELCLNSRTVAAKRHLKYFMHHINLLRHYSVIPVVVFDGCSIPCKSATEHERHSSGEGKATLCWQRRSSRKGMSVLLSNSSK
;
A
#
# COMPACT_ATOMS: atom_id res chain seq x y z
N MET A 1 -11.53 2.49 -0.57
CA MET A 1 -12.64 2.74 0.38
C MET A 1 -13.19 1.40 0.80
N SER A 2 -13.56 1.29 2.07
CA SER A 2 -14.37 0.22 2.65
C SER A 2 -15.65 0.87 3.19
N ILE A 3 -16.69 0.09 3.45
CA ILE A 3 -17.86 0.56 4.21
C ILE A 3 -17.35 1.04 5.59
N GLN A 4 -17.67 2.29 5.93
CA GLN A 4 -17.20 2.90 7.18
C GLN A 4 -17.79 2.15 8.38
N ASN A 5 -16.96 1.91 9.39
CA ASN A 5 -17.33 1.28 10.67
C ASN A 5 -17.94 -0.14 10.60
N LEU A 6 -18.01 -0.79 9.43
CA LEU A 6 -18.62 -2.12 9.28
C LEU A 6 -18.02 -3.17 10.23
N LEU A 7 -16.68 -3.22 10.34
CA LEU A 7 -15.99 -4.16 11.23
C LEU A 7 -16.30 -3.90 12.72
N ARG A 8 -16.59 -2.65 13.12
CA ARG A 8 -16.96 -2.32 14.49
C ARG A 8 -18.34 -2.90 14.84
N PHE A 9 -19.28 -2.84 13.89
CA PHE A 9 -20.61 -3.44 14.05
C PHE A 9 -20.57 -4.97 14.03
N LEU A 10 -19.70 -5.56 13.21
CA LEU A 10 -19.55 -7.02 13.10
C LEU A 10 -18.72 -7.64 14.22
N LYS A 11 -18.09 -6.84 15.09
CA LYS A 11 -17.21 -7.31 16.17
C LYS A 11 -17.79 -8.47 17.02
N PRO A 12 -19.08 -8.49 17.40
CA PRO A 12 -19.65 -9.61 18.16
C PRO A 12 -19.68 -10.95 17.41
N PHE A 13 -19.61 -10.92 16.08
CA PHE A 13 -19.68 -12.09 15.19
C PHE A 13 -18.30 -12.49 14.63
N ILE A 14 -17.23 -11.79 15.02
CA ILE A 14 -15.87 -12.07 14.55
C ILE A 14 -15.17 -12.96 15.58
N GLU A 15 -14.77 -14.14 15.15
CA GLU A 15 -13.96 -15.06 15.95
C GLU A 15 -12.49 -15.04 15.48
N PRO A 16 -11.51 -14.93 16.40
CA PRO A 16 -10.11 -15.07 16.06
C PRO A 16 -9.82 -16.52 15.66
N VAL A 17 -9.32 -16.74 14.45
CA VAL A 17 -8.99 -18.07 13.93
C VAL A 17 -7.54 -18.13 13.49
N HIS A 18 -6.89 -19.26 13.78
CA HIS A 18 -5.55 -19.54 13.30
C HIS A 18 -5.57 -20.12 11.89
N ILE A 19 -4.60 -19.73 11.06
CA ILE A 19 -4.50 -20.14 9.64
C ILE A 19 -4.51 -21.67 9.47
N LYS A 20 -3.92 -22.41 10.43
CA LYS A 20 -3.90 -23.88 10.47
C LYS A 20 -5.29 -24.52 10.32
N LYS A 21 -6.38 -23.85 10.74
CA LYS A 21 -7.77 -24.32 10.57
C LYS A 21 -8.15 -24.54 9.09
N TYR A 22 -7.46 -23.89 8.17
CA TYR A 22 -7.72 -23.93 6.73
C TYR A 22 -6.73 -24.81 5.95
N SER A 23 -5.94 -25.65 6.63
CA SER A 23 -5.04 -26.60 5.97
C SER A 23 -5.76 -27.44 4.90
N GLY A 24 -5.16 -27.59 3.73
CA GLY A 24 -5.72 -28.28 2.57
C GLY A 24 -6.79 -27.51 1.80
N LYS A 25 -7.20 -26.31 2.26
CA LYS A 25 -8.22 -25.50 1.59
C LYS A 25 -7.61 -24.47 0.66
N ARG A 26 -8.38 -24.07 -0.36
CA ARG A 26 -8.06 -22.94 -1.24
C ARG A 26 -8.59 -21.64 -0.64
N VAL A 27 -7.76 -20.61 -0.59
CA VAL A 27 -8.12 -19.30 -0.05
C VAL A 27 -7.84 -18.22 -1.08
N GLY A 28 -8.86 -17.42 -1.39
CA GLY A 28 -8.72 -16.23 -2.24
C GLY A 28 -8.04 -15.09 -1.47
N ILE A 29 -7.05 -14.47 -2.10
CA ILE A 29 -6.29 -13.36 -1.53
C ILE A 29 -6.48 -12.15 -2.43
N ASP A 30 -6.98 -11.06 -1.87
CA ASP A 30 -6.91 -9.74 -2.51
C ASP A 30 -5.46 -9.25 -2.48
N ALA A 31 -4.84 -9.22 -3.66
CA ALA A 31 -3.45 -8.83 -3.81
C ALA A 31 -3.21 -7.35 -3.49
N TYR A 32 -4.16 -6.47 -3.83
CA TYR A 32 -3.99 -5.03 -3.71
C TYR A 32 -3.88 -4.62 -2.25
N SER A 33 -4.70 -5.23 -1.39
CA SER A 33 -4.64 -5.03 0.06
C SER A 33 -3.26 -5.31 0.66
N TRP A 34 -2.56 -6.35 0.20
CA TRP A 34 -1.22 -6.70 0.69
C TRP A 34 -0.12 -5.83 0.08
N LEU A 35 -0.21 -5.56 -1.23
CA LEU A 35 0.73 -4.69 -1.92
C LEU A 35 0.69 -3.27 -1.37
N HIS A 36 -0.50 -2.74 -1.11
CA HIS A 36 -0.67 -1.41 -0.52
C HIS A 36 -0.03 -1.32 0.89
N LYS A 37 -0.24 -2.34 1.73
CA LYS A 37 0.43 -2.44 3.05
C LYS A 37 1.95 -2.52 2.92
N GLY A 38 2.46 -3.31 1.97
CA GLY A 38 3.88 -3.41 1.68
C GLY A 38 4.48 -2.09 1.16
N ALA A 39 3.73 -1.37 0.31
CA ALA A 39 4.16 -0.12 -0.31
C ALA A 39 4.38 1.00 0.71
N TYR A 40 3.63 1.03 1.82
CA TYR A 40 3.89 2.00 2.90
C TYR A 40 5.32 1.93 3.42
N SER A 41 5.89 0.73 3.53
CA SER A 41 7.26 0.52 4.02
C SER A 41 8.36 0.97 3.05
N CYS A 42 8.02 1.19 1.78
CA CYS A 42 8.93 1.69 0.74
C CYS A 42 8.36 2.90 0.01
N SER A 43 7.49 3.68 0.68
CA SER A 43 6.76 4.80 0.07
C SER A 43 7.70 5.86 -0.48
N MET A 44 8.80 6.14 0.22
CA MET A 44 9.79 7.13 -0.21
C MET A 44 10.53 6.67 -1.48
N GLU A 45 10.98 5.42 -1.52
CA GLU A 45 11.73 4.87 -2.65
C GLU A 45 10.87 4.68 -3.90
N LEU A 46 9.58 4.37 -3.71
CA LEU A 46 8.58 4.32 -4.77
C LEU A 46 8.33 5.71 -5.37
N CYS A 47 8.13 6.74 -4.55
CA CYS A 47 7.92 8.11 -5.04
C CYS A 47 9.14 8.70 -5.77
N LEU A 48 10.35 8.27 -5.39
CA LEU A 48 11.59 8.74 -6.02
C LEU A 48 11.97 7.96 -7.28
N ASN A 49 11.15 7.02 -7.76
CA ASN A 49 11.42 6.15 -8.91
C ASN A 49 12.80 5.48 -8.86
N SER A 50 13.30 5.25 -7.65
CA SER A 50 14.59 4.59 -7.48
C SER A 50 14.37 3.10 -7.77
N ARG A 51 14.94 2.57 -8.86
CA ARG A 51 14.91 1.12 -9.20
C ARG A 51 15.78 0.29 -8.24
N THR A 52 15.83 0.69 -6.98
CA THR A 52 16.71 0.16 -5.95
C THR A 52 16.11 -1.11 -5.35
N VAL A 53 16.97 -1.92 -4.71
CA VAL A 53 16.56 -3.12 -3.97
C VAL A 53 15.51 -2.80 -2.90
N ALA A 54 15.53 -1.56 -2.37
CA ALA A 54 14.55 -1.05 -1.41
C ALA A 54 13.13 -0.95 -2.00
N ALA A 55 13.00 -0.66 -3.29
CA ALA A 55 11.70 -0.67 -3.97
C ALA A 55 11.06 -2.06 -4.00
N LYS A 56 11.83 -3.16 -3.87
CA LYS A 56 11.30 -4.54 -3.85
C LYS A 56 10.84 -5.01 -2.47
N ARG A 57 10.87 -4.17 -1.43
CA ARG A 57 10.45 -4.56 -0.07
C ARG A 57 8.97 -4.98 -0.01
N HIS A 58 8.10 -4.31 -0.77
CA HIS A 58 6.69 -4.70 -0.85
C HIS A 58 6.50 -6.14 -1.39
N LEU A 59 7.35 -6.58 -2.34
CA LEU A 59 7.33 -7.96 -2.85
C LEU A 59 7.81 -8.95 -1.79
N LYS A 60 8.84 -8.62 -1.02
CA LYS A 60 9.31 -9.47 0.09
C LYS A 60 8.21 -9.66 1.14
N TYR A 61 7.51 -8.57 1.49
CA TYR A 61 6.35 -8.62 2.38
C TYR A 61 5.26 -9.54 1.83
N PHE A 62 4.92 -9.39 0.55
CA PHE A 62 3.91 -10.22 -0.11
C PHE A 62 4.29 -11.71 -0.09
N MET A 63 5.52 -12.04 -0.50
CA MET A 63 6.01 -13.41 -0.56
C MET A 63 6.11 -14.06 0.83
N HIS A 64 6.40 -13.28 1.87
CA HIS A 64 6.41 -13.78 3.24
C HIS A 64 5.05 -14.35 3.65
N HIS A 65 3.95 -13.64 3.36
CA HIS A 65 2.61 -14.12 3.66
C HIS A 65 2.19 -15.32 2.81
N ILE A 66 2.57 -15.35 1.53
CA ILE A 66 2.33 -16.54 0.68
C ILE A 66 3.06 -17.76 1.25
N ASN A 67 4.32 -17.61 1.68
CA ASN A 67 5.08 -18.69 2.28
C ASN A 67 4.47 -19.15 3.62
N LEU A 68 3.92 -18.22 4.41
CA LEU A 68 3.19 -18.55 5.64
C LEU A 68 1.97 -19.44 5.36
N LEU A 69 1.18 -19.11 4.33
CA LEU A 69 0.02 -19.92 3.94
C LEU A 69 0.44 -21.32 3.46
N ARG A 70 1.49 -21.39 2.62
CA ARG A 70 2.05 -22.65 2.14
C ARG A 70 2.61 -23.51 3.26
N HIS A 71 3.24 -22.91 4.27
CA HIS A 71 3.74 -23.62 5.45
C HIS A 71 2.60 -24.35 6.20
N TYR A 72 1.42 -23.75 6.27
CA TYR A 72 0.23 -24.38 6.85
C TYR A 72 -0.58 -25.22 5.85
N SER A 73 0.01 -25.60 4.70
CA SER A 73 -0.64 -26.38 3.64
C SER A 73 -1.93 -25.75 3.11
N VAL A 74 -2.07 -24.42 3.20
CA VAL A 74 -3.15 -23.67 2.55
C VAL A 74 -2.74 -23.39 1.11
N ILE A 75 -3.69 -23.49 0.18
CA ILE A 75 -3.46 -23.21 -1.24
C ILE A 75 -3.90 -21.77 -1.53
N PRO A 76 -2.95 -20.82 -1.66
CA PRO A 76 -3.28 -19.42 -1.93
C PRO A 76 -3.68 -19.22 -3.40
N VAL A 77 -4.83 -18.57 -3.64
CA VAL A 77 -5.26 -18.09 -4.95
C VAL A 77 -5.21 -16.56 -4.92
N VAL A 78 -4.18 -16.00 -5.56
CA VAL A 78 -3.98 -14.55 -5.58
C VAL A 78 -4.83 -13.94 -6.69
N VAL A 79 -5.67 -12.98 -6.31
CA VAL A 79 -6.54 -12.25 -7.24
C VAL A 79 -6.02 -10.82 -7.35
N PHE A 80 -5.75 -10.41 -8.58
CA PHE A 80 -5.42 -9.04 -8.93
C PHE A 80 -6.64 -8.40 -9.56
N ASP A 81 -6.99 -7.21 -9.09
CA ASP A 81 -8.01 -6.40 -9.74
C ASP A 81 -7.53 -5.99 -11.15
N GLY A 82 -8.47 -6.01 -12.10
CA GLY A 82 -8.24 -5.60 -13.48
C GLY A 82 -8.64 -4.15 -13.72
N CYS A 83 -9.31 -3.89 -14.84
CA CYS A 83 -9.75 -2.54 -15.22
C CYS A 83 -10.69 -1.91 -14.20
N SER A 84 -10.62 -0.57 -14.11
CA SER A 84 -11.55 0.22 -13.32
C SER A 84 -12.97 0.09 -13.89
N ILE A 85 -13.92 -0.23 -13.01
CA ILE A 85 -15.33 -0.29 -13.38
C ILE A 85 -15.99 1.09 -13.26
N PRO A 86 -16.93 1.46 -14.16
CA PRO A 86 -17.51 2.79 -14.21
C PRO A 86 -18.24 3.18 -12.91
N CYS A 87 -18.84 2.21 -12.20
CA CYS A 87 -19.50 2.44 -10.91
C CYS A 87 -18.54 2.79 -9.75
N LYS A 88 -17.23 2.59 -9.90
CA LYS A 88 -16.21 2.95 -8.91
C LYS A 88 -15.30 4.10 -9.38
N SER A 89 -15.57 4.66 -10.56
CA SER A 89 -14.73 5.68 -11.19
C SER A 89 -14.62 6.96 -10.34
N ALA A 90 -15.74 7.48 -9.86
CA ALA A 90 -15.78 8.68 -9.02
C ALA A 90 -14.92 8.54 -7.75
N THR A 91 -15.01 7.40 -7.07
CA THR A 91 -14.28 7.16 -5.83
C THR A 91 -12.80 6.85 -6.04
N GLU A 92 -12.42 6.35 -7.22
CA GLU A 92 -11.01 6.18 -7.57
C GLU A 92 -10.38 7.51 -7.92
N HIS A 93 -11.11 8.39 -8.62
CA HIS A 93 -10.67 9.74 -8.94
C HIS A 93 -10.39 10.56 -7.67
N GLU A 94 -11.27 10.52 -6.67
CA GLU A 94 -11.04 11.17 -5.37
C GLU A 94 -9.81 10.63 -4.63
N ARG A 95 -9.51 9.34 -4.76
CA ARG A 95 -8.32 8.73 -4.15
C ARG A 95 -7.04 9.17 -4.85
N HIS A 96 -7.05 9.21 -6.19
CA HIS A 96 -5.93 9.73 -6.97
C HIS A 96 -5.63 11.19 -6.60
N SER A 97 -6.65 12.04 -6.61
CA SER A 97 -6.48 13.47 -6.26
C SER A 97 -6.01 13.68 -4.81
N SER A 98 -6.48 12.85 -3.87
CA SER A 98 -5.98 12.87 -2.48
C SER A 98 -4.52 12.39 -2.36
N GLY A 99 -4.09 11.49 -3.24
CA GLY A 99 -2.70 11.01 -3.30
C GLY A 99 -1.76 12.07 -3.86
N GLU A 100 -2.17 12.76 -4.93
CA GLU A 100 -1.42 13.85 -5.57
C GLU A 100 -1.19 15.02 -4.60
N GLY A 101 -2.22 15.45 -3.86
CA GLY A 101 -2.08 16.52 -2.86
C GLY A 101 -1.04 16.18 -1.78
N LYS A 102 -0.99 14.92 -1.34
CA LYS A 102 0.02 14.43 -0.37
C LYS A 102 1.42 14.37 -0.96
N ALA A 103 1.55 13.97 -2.23
CA ALA A 103 2.82 13.95 -2.93
C ALA A 103 3.38 15.38 -3.07
N THR A 104 2.56 16.35 -3.49
CA THR A 104 2.94 17.76 -3.60
C THR A 104 3.38 18.35 -2.26
N LEU A 105 2.64 18.06 -1.17
CA LEU A 105 3.03 18.47 0.18
C LEU A 105 4.38 17.87 0.60
N CYS A 106 4.65 16.61 0.27
CA CYS A 106 5.92 15.95 0.55
C CYS A 106 7.10 16.62 -0.20
N TRP A 107 6.90 16.97 -1.46
CA TRP A 107 7.88 17.73 -2.26
C TRP A 107 8.15 19.11 -1.65
N GLN A 108 7.12 19.86 -1.26
CA GLN A 108 7.27 21.16 -0.61
C GLN A 108 8.03 21.08 0.71
N ARG A 109 7.67 20.13 1.60
CA ARG A 109 8.39 19.93 2.88
C ARG A 109 9.84 19.52 2.68
N ARG A 110 10.15 18.81 1.59
CA ARG A 110 11.53 18.46 1.22
C ARG A 110 12.31 19.67 0.70
N SER A 111 11.71 20.54 -0.11
CA SER A 111 12.32 21.80 -0.53
C SER A 111 12.63 22.70 0.67
N SER A 112 11.73 22.80 1.65
CA SER A 112 12.01 23.52 2.91
C SER A 112 13.09 22.85 3.76
N ARG A 113 13.19 21.51 3.80
CA ARG A 113 14.27 20.80 4.53
C ARG A 113 15.63 20.86 3.85
N LYS A 114 15.67 20.97 2.52
CA LYS A 114 16.90 21.23 1.75
C LYS A 114 17.24 22.72 1.66
N GLY A 115 16.30 23.60 2.01
CA GLY A 115 16.41 25.05 1.99
C GLY A 115 16.97 25.70 3.26
N MET A 116 17.89 25.02 3.97
CA MET A 116 18.80 25.67 4.94
C MET A 116 20.24 25.56 4.45
N SER A 117 20.47 25.78 3.15
CA SER A 117 21.78 26.07 2.56
C SER A 117 21.60 26.49 1.09
N VAL A 118 20.95 27.62 0.87
CA VAL A 118 21.32 28.49 -0.25
C VAL A 118 21.20 29.90 0.29
N LEU A 119 22.33 30.38 0.81
CA LEU A 119 22.62 31.79 0.90
C LEU A 119 22.20 32.41 -0.44
N LEU A 120 21.25 33.35 -0.40
CA LEU A 120 21.12 34.35 -1.46
C LEU A 120 22.32 35.31 -1.33
N SER A 121 23.52 34.77 -1.54
CA SER A 121 24.66 35.49 -2.06
C SER A 121 24.51 35.47 -3.57
N ASN A 122 23.91 36.53 -4.11
CA ASN A 122 24.46 37.17 -5.29
C ASN A 122 23.99 38.62 -5.29
N SER A 123 24.88 39.43 -4.73
CA SER A 123 25.06 40.82 -5.06
C SER A 123 25.57 40.93 -6.51
N SER A 124 25.27 42.06 -7.15
CA SER A 124 25.81 42.56 -8.44
C SER A 124 25.20 41.91 -9.70
N LYS A 125 24.68 42.64 -10.68
CA LYS A 125 24.90 44.03 -11.11
C LYS A 125 23.59 44.64 -11.64
#